data_AF-A0A9Y3S5N9-F1
#
_entry.id   AF-A0A9Y3S5N9-F1
#
_cell.length_a   1.000
_cell.length_b   1.000
_cell.length_c   1.000
_cell.angle_alpha   90.00
_cell.angle_beta   90.00
_cell.angle_gamma   90.00
#
_symmetry.space_group_name_H-M   'P 1'
#
loop_
_entity.id
_entity.type
_entity.pdbx_description
1 polymer ?
#
loop_
_entity_poly.entity_id
_entity_poly.type
_entity_poly.pdbx_seq_one_letter_code
_entity_poly.pdbx_strand_id
1 'polypeptide(L)'
;LISDGSVVYAEGLWDHVTMDDQELGFKAGDVIEVVDATNKEWWWGRIMDSEGWFPASFVRLRVNQDEPMDEYLAHLEEAQAGEEDRASLGLLLGPGLPCKEQMRTNVINEIMSTERDYIKHLKDICEVCIEID
;
A
#
# COMPACT_ATOMS: atom_id res chain seq x y z
N LEU A 1 -15.01 7.82 -1.11
CA LEU A 1 -14.18 6.59 -1.06
C LEU A 1 -12.89 6.79 -0.25
N ILE A 2 -12.60 7.99 0.24
CA ILE A 2 -11.80 8.20 1.46
C ILE A 2 -12.66 9.16 2.29
N SER A 3 -13.52 8.62 3.15
CA SER A 3 -14.52 9.42 3.85
C SER A 3 -14.81 8.84 5.22
N ASP A 4 -13.76 8.73 6.05
CA ASP A 4 -13.92 8.55 7.51
C ASP A 4 -12.61 8.78 8.29
N GLY A 5 -11.82 9.81 7.96
CA GLY A 5 -10.59 10.14 8.71
C GLY A 5 -9.48 9.08 8.74
N SER A 6 -9.66 7.95 8.06
CA SER A 6 -8.67 6.90 7.90
C SER A 6 -7.67 7.29 6.82
N VAL A 7 -6.39 7.31 7.20
CA VAL A 7 -5.28 7.61 6.31
C VAL A 7 -5.01 6.38 5.45
N VAL A 8 -4.86 6.59 4.14
CA VAL A 8 -4.58 5.53 3.17
C VAL A 8 -3.22 5.79 2.55
N TYR A 9 -2.37 4.78 2.53
CA TYR A 9 -1.04 4.79 1.95
C TYR A 9 -0.98 3.92 0.70
N ALA A 10 -0.23 4.42 -0.28
CA ALA A 10 0.15 3.71 -1.48
C ALA A 10 1.68 3.67 -1.60
N GLU A 11 2.19 2.73 -2.37
CA GLU A 11 3.60 2.62 -2.74
C GLU A 11 3.76 2.79 -4.25
N GLY A 12 4.75 3.58 -4.68
CA GLY A 12 5.09 3.73 -6.09
C GLY A 12 5.55 2.41 -6.70
N LEU A 13 4.89 1.94 -7.75
CA LEU A 13 5.34 0.79 -8.55
C LEU A 13 6.37 1.21 -9.60
N TRP A 14 6.28 2.44 -10.07
CA TRP A 14 7.16 3.04 -11.07
C TRP A 14 7.48 4.49 -10.69
N ASP A 15 8.53 5.05 -11.28
CA ASP A 15 8.86 6.47 -11.14
C ASP A 15 7.82 7.33 -11.88
N HIS A 16 7.27 8.35 -11.19
CA HIS A 16 6.49 9.43 -11.81
C HIS A 16 7.38 10.67 -11.89
N VAL A 17 7.98 10.91 -13.06
CA VAL A 17 8.83 12.08 -13.30
C VAL A 17 7.99 13.17 -13.93
N THR A 18 7.84 14.28 -13.23
CA THR A 18 7.05 15.43 -13.68
C THR A 18 7.82 16.74 -13.48
N MET A 19 7.45 17.75 -14.28
CA MET A 19 7.92 19.13 -14.16
C MET A 19 6.77 20.09 -13.85
N ASP A 20 5.54 19.59 -13.76
CA ASP A 20 4.35 20.35 -13.42
C ASP A 20 4.28 20.56 -11.91
N ASP A 21 4.05 21.79 -11.47
CA ASP A 21 3.98 22.17 -10.06
C ASP A 21 2.68 21.74 -9.38
N GLN A 22 1.69 21.29 -10.16
CA GLN A 22 0.44 20.70 -9.66
C GLN A 22 0.54 19.17 -9.51
N GLU A 23 1.59 18.54 -10.04
CA GLU A 23 1.78 17.10 -9.98
C GLU A 23 2.80 16.68 -8.91
N LEU A 24 2.56 15.50 -8.31
CA LEU A 24 3.43 14.93 -7.30
C LEU A 24 4.41 13.93 -7.93
N GLY A 25 5.66 14.33 -8.09
CA GLY A 25 6.73 13.43 -8.54
C GLY A 25 7.23 12.48 -7.44
N PHE A 26 7.51 11.23 -7.78
CA PHE A 26 8.03 10.21 -6.86
C PHE A 26 8.80 9.10 -7.59
N LYS A 27 9.50 8.26 -6.82
CA LYS A 27 10.23 7.07 -7.30
C LYS A 27 9.50 5.78 -6.92
N ALA A 28 9.78 4.70 -7.64
CA ALA A 28 9.35 3.38 -7.25
C ALA A 28 9.85 3.04 -5.83
N GLY A 29 8.94 2.54 -4.99
CA GLY A 29 9.16 2.26 -3.57
C GLY A 29 8.82 3.42 -2.61
N ASP A 30 8.62 4.64 -3.11
CA ASP A 30 8.20 5.75 -2.26
C ASP A 30 6.78 5.53 -1.71
N VAL A 31 6.55 5.94 -0.46
CA VAL A 31 5.27 5.81 0.22
C VAL A 31 4.53 7.14 0.16
N ILE A 32 3.28 7.08 -0.30
CA ILE A 32 2.45 8.25 -0.59
C ILE A 32 1.21 8.17 0.29
N GLU A 33 0.93 9.24 1.03
CA GLU A 33 -0.36 9.44 1.70
C GLU A 33 -1.38 9.84 0.63
N VAL A 34 -2.40 9.01 0.41
CA VAL A 34 -3.49 9.28 -0.53
C VAL A 34 -4.54 10.14 0.16
N VAL A 35 -4.64 11.39 -0.26
CA VAL A 35 -5.53 12.41 0.33
C VAL A 35 -6.89 12.42 -0.38
N ASP A 36 -6.91 12.31 -1.72
CA ASP A 36 -8.14 12.21 -2.51
C ASP A 36 -8.02 11.18 -3.64
N ALA A 37 -8.94 10.21 -3.64
CA ALA A 37 -9.09 9.18 -4.68
C ALA A 37 -10.51 9.16 -5.29
N THR A 38 -11.16 10.32 -5.36
CA THR A 38 -12.50 10.46 -5.94
C THR A 38 -12.49 10.25 -7.47
N ASN A 39 -11.39 10.61 -8.13
CA ASN A 39 -11.16 10.30 -9.53
C ASN A 39 -10.49 8.92 -9.67
N LYS A 40 -10.79 8.20 -10.76
CA LYS A 40 -10.28 6.85 -11.02
C LYS A 40 -8.85 6.81 -11.57
N GLU A 41 -8.43 7.86 -12.27
CA GLU A 41 -7.16 7.89 -12.99
C GLU A 41 -6.12 8.75 -12.29
N TRP A 42 -6.54 9.81 -11.60
CA TRP A 42 -5.67 10.79 -10.96
C TRP A 42 -6.06 10.99 -9.51
N TRP A 43 -5.11 10.80 -8.62
CA TRP A 43 -5.29 10.95 -7.17
C TRP A 43 -4.48 12.14 -6.66
N TRP A 44 -4.98 12.78 -5.59
CA TRP A 44 -4.21 13.78 -4.85
C TRP A 44 -3.51 13.09 -3.70
N GLY A 45 -2.21 13.30 -3.55
CA GLY A 45 -1.44 12.70 -2.47
C GLY A 45 -0.39 13.62 -1.90
N ARG A 46 0.26 13.12 -0.85
CA ARG A 46 1.29 13.82 -0.09
C ARG A 46 2.48 12.92 0.17
N ILE A 47 3.69 13.48 0.03
CA ILE A 47 4.96 12.90 0.47
C ILE A 47 5.70 13.98 1.26
N MET A 48 5.90 13.76 2.56
CA MET A 48 6.48 14.76 3.47
C MET A 48 5.76 16.12 3.34
N ASP A 49 6.46 17.15 2.87
CA ASP A 49 5.94 18.51 2.69
C ASP A 49 5.43 18.81 1.27
N SER A 50 5.45 17.82 0.36
CA SER A 50 5.01 17.97 -1.03
C SER A 50 3.64 17.34 -1.25
N GLU A 51 2.77 18.02 -1.98
CA GLU A 51 1.46 17.53 -2.40
C GLU A 51 1.25 17.76 -3.89
N GLY A 52 0.42 16.93 -4.51
CA GLY A 52 0.09 17.08 -5.92
C GLY A 52 -0.72 15.93 -6.48
N TRP A 53 -1.11 16.08 -7.74
CA TRP A 53 -1.77 15.05 -8.53
C TRP A 53 -0.79 13.99 -9.01
N PHE A 54 -1.20 12.73 -8.97
CA PHE A 54 -0.43 11.65 -9.56
C PHE A 54 -1.34 10.56 -10.16
N PRO A 55 -0.85 9.79 -11.15
CA PRO A 55 -1.64 8.74 -11.77
C PRO A 55 -1.85 7.56 -10.81
N ALA A 56 -3.11 7.20 -10.59
CA ALA A 56 -3.50 6.06 -9.75
C ALA A 56 -2.90 4.73 -10.23
N SER A 57 -2.69 4.60 -11.54
CA SER A 57 -2.10 3.41 -12.16
C SER A 57 -0.61 3.23 -11.84
N PHE A 58 0.07 4.23 -11.28
CA PHE A 58 1.51 4.15 -11.00
C PHE A 58 1.82 3.64 -9.58
N VAL A 59 0.78 3.42 -8.78
CA VAL A 59 0.92 3.06 -7.37
C VAL A 59 0.14 1.80 -7.04
N ARG A 60 0.49 1.17 -5.92
CA ARG A 60 -0.30 0.10 -5.30
C ARG A 60 -0.70 0.51 -3.90
N LEU A 61 -1.99 0.42 -3.58
CA LEU A 61 -2.48 0.63 -2.21
C LEU A 61 -1.88 -0.43 -1.28
N ARG A 62 -1.41 -0.01 -0.11
CA ARG A 62 -0.93 -0.96 0.90
C ARG A 62 -2.09 -1.84 1.40
N VAL A 63 -1.82 -3.13 1.54
CA VAL A 63 -2.82 -4.10 2.03
C VAL A 63 -3.10 -3.88 3.52
N ASN A 64 -2.06 -3.57 4.29
CA ASN A 64 -2.16 -3.22 5.70
C ASN A 64 -1.78 -1.74 5.84
N GLN A 65 -2.74 -0.91 6.27
CA GLN A 65 -2.60 0.55 6.33
C GLN A 65 -1.95 1.04 7.64
N ASP A 66 -1.91 0.17 8.66
CA ASP A 66 -1.46 0.50 10.01
C ASP A 66 -0.02 0.06 10.30
N GLU A 67 0.82 -0.31 9.33
CA GLU A 67 2.23 -0.63 9.62
C GLU A 67 2.97 0.63 10.09
N PRO A 68 3.23 0.81 11.39
CA PRO A 68 4.08 1.88 11.84
C PRO A 68 5.48 1.40 11.48
N MET A 69 6.15 2.10 10.56
CA MET A 69 7.56 1.81 10.30
C MET A 69 8.42 1.94 11.58
N ASP A 70 7.89 2.67 12.56
CA ASP A 70 8.35 2.75 13.94
C ASP A 70 8.40 1.39 14.67
N GLU A 71 7.44 0.47 14.46
CA GLU A 71 7.49 -0.86 15.09
C GLU A 71 8.59 -1.74 14.47
N TYR A 72 8.79 -1.67 13.15
CA TYR A 72 9.82 -2.47 12.47
C TYR A 72 11.24 -2.01 12.83
N LEU A 73 11.46 -0.70 12.98
CA LEU A 73 12.70 -0.12 13.48
C LEU A 73 12.91 -0.42 14.98
N ALA A 74 11.86 -0.31 15.80
CA ALA A 74 11.94 -0.67 17.21
C ALA A 74 12.33 -2.14 17.41
N HIS A 75 11.81 -3.05 16.60
CA HIS A 75 12.18 -4.48 16.65
C HIS A 75 13.63 -4.77 16.20
N LEU A 76 14.22 -3.96 15.32
CA LEU A 76 15.63 -4.07 14.94
C LEU A 76 16.56 -3.59 16.06
N GLU A 77 16.14 -2.60 16.84
CA GLU A 77 16.86 -2.11 18.03
C GLU A 77 16.71 -3.08 19.22
N GLU A 78 15.51 -3.63 19.46
CA GLU A 78 15.24 -4.60 20.52
C GLU A 78 15.94 -5.95 20.29
N ALA A 79 16.07 -6.41 19.03
CA ALA A 79 16.81 -7.64 18.71
C ALA A 79 18.32 -7.54 19.02
N GLN A 80 18.83 -6.33 19.28
CA GLN A 80 20.20 -6.08 19.73
C GLN A 80 20.32 -5.95 21.25
N ALA A 81 19.21 -5.98 22.00
CA ALA A 81 19.19 -5.72 23.44
C ALA A 81 18.30 -6.72 24.23
N GLY A 82 18.80 -7.93 24.45
CA GLY A 82 18.44 -8.75 25.62
C GLY A 82 17.22 -9.69 25.50
N GLU A 83 17.48 -10.99 25.60
CA GLU A 83 16.46 -12.00 25.89
C GLU A 83 16.05 -11.93 27.37
N GLU A 84 14.99 -11.22 27.71
CA GLU A 84 14.15 -11.57 28.87
C GLU A 84 12.80 -10.81 28.82
N ASP A 85 11.72 -11.59 28.91
CA ASP A 85 10.33 -11.18 29.16
C ASP A 85 9.39 -10.87 27.97
N ARG A 86 9.25 -11.85 27.07
CA ARG A 86 8.25 -11.90 26.00
C ARG A 86 6.78 -11.91 26.47
N ALA A 87 6.53 -12.17 27.76
CA ALA A 87 5.18 -12.27 28.32
C ALA A 87 4.56 -10.89 28.63
N SER A 88 5.40 -9.91 28.97
CA SER A 88 4.96 -8.55 29.35
C SER A 88 4.60 -7.67 28.15
N LEU A 89 5.14 -7.96 26.96
CA LEU A 89 4.80 -7.27 25.70
C LEU A 89 3.38 -7.58 25.19
N GLY A 90 2.81 -8.73 25.58
CA GLY A 90 1.45 -9.11 25.22
C GLY A 90 0.35 -8.33 25.95
N LEU A 91 0.70 -7.60 27.02
CA LEU A 91 -0.27 -6.86 27.85
C LEU A 91 -0.38 -5.37 27.48
N LEU A 92 0.64 -4.80 26.84
CA LEU A 92 0.67 -3.40 26.37
C LEU A 92 -0.04 -3.20 25.03
N LEU A 93 -0.02 -4.23 24.18
CA LEU A 93 -0.66 -4.21 22.87
C LEU A 93 -2.12 -4.62 23.07
N GLY A 94 -3.00 -3.62 23.14
CA GLY A 94 -4.44 -3.81 23.31
C GLY A 94 -5.07 -4.69 22.22
N PRO A 95 -6.35 -5.11 22.40
CA PRO A 95 -7.05 -6.04 21.51
C PRO A 95 -7.38 -5.50 20.09
N GLY A 96 -6.76 -4.38 19.67
CA GLY A 96 -7.05 -3.68 18.42
C GLY A 96 -6.00 -3.85 17.32
N LEU A 97 -4.82 -4.40 17.60
CA LEU A 97 -3.80 -4.62 16.57
C LEU A 97 -4.04 -5.97 15.85
N PRO A 98 -4.15 -5.99 14.52
CA PRO A 98 -4.23 -7.24 13.77
C PRO A 98 -3.01 -8.09 14.07
N CYS A 99 -3.22 -9.36 14.47
CA CYS A 99 -2.10 -10.26 14.69
C CYS A 99 -1.32 -10.45 13.38
N LYS A 100 -0.02 -10.74 13.48
CA LYS A 100 0.84 -10.98 12.30
C LYS A 100 0.28 -12.05 11.36
N GLU A 101 -0.45 -13.04 11.88
CA GLU A 101 -1.14 -14.04 11.06
C GLU A 101 -2.28 -13.44 10.23
N GLN A 102 -3.09 -12.57 10.80
CA GLN A 102 -4.14 -11.86 10.07
C GLN A 102 -3.56 -10.98 8.97
N MET A 103 -2.49 -10.23 9.26
CA MET A 103 -1.80 -9.41 8.26
C MET A 103 -1.25 -10.26 7.10
N ARG A 104 -0.66 -11.42 7.41
CA ARG A 104 -0.20 -12.38 6.39
C ARG A 104 -1.36 -12.90 5.57
N THR A 105 -2.48 -13.24 6.20
CA THR A 105 -3.70 -13.69 5.50
C THR A 105 -4.24 -12.61 4.58
N ASN A 106 -4.21 -11.33 4.98
CA ASN A 106 -4.65 -10.22 4.13
C ASN A 106 -3.81 -10.14 2.86
N VAL A 107 -2.48 -10.21 2.99
CA VAL A 107 -1.55 -10.18 1.85
C VAL A 107 -1.78 -11.39 0.93
N ILE A 108 -1.93 -12.59 1.49
CA ILE A 108 -2.21 -13.79 0.70
C ILE A 108 -3.51 -13.63 -0.09
N ASN A 109 -4.57 -13.14 0.55
CA ASN A 109 -5.86 -12.97 -0.10
C ASN A 109 -5.81 -11.95 -1.24
N GLU A 110 -5.09 -10.85 -1.05
CA GLU A 110 -4.90 -9.85 -2.09
C GLU A 110 -4.15 -10.45 -3.28
N ILE A 111 -3.02 -11.14 -3.06
CA ILE A 111 -2.25 -11.82 -4.12
C ILE A 111 -3.16 -12.77 -4.91
N MET A 112 -3.90 -13.63 -4.20
CA MET A 112 -4.77 -14.60 -4.84
C MET A 112 -5.90 -13.93 -5.63
N SER A 113 -6.38 -12.77 -5.20
CA SER A 113 -7.39 -12.01 -5.94
C SER A 113 -6.82 -11.37 -7.19
N THR A 114 -5.72 -10.64 -7.05
CA THR A 114 -5.08 -9.92 -8.17
C THR A 114 -4.61 -10.89 -9.26
N GLU A 115 -4.12 -12.08 -8.90
CA GLU A 115 -3.76 -13.11 -9.86
C GLU A 115 -4.99 -13.65 -10.63
N ARG A 116 -6.13 -13.85 -9.96
CA ARG A 116 -7.36 -14.26 -10.63
C ARG A 116 -7.83 -13.20 -11.62
N ASP A 117 -7.79 -11.93 -11.22
CA ASP A 117 -8.19 -10.82 -12.06
C ASP A 117 -7.25 -10.68 -13.26
N TYR A 118 -5.94 -10.77 -13.04
CA TYR A 118 -4.95 -10.77 -14.11
C TYR A 118 -5.18 -11.90 -15.12
N ILE A 119 -5.36 -13.15 -14.65
CA ILE A 119 -5.65 -14.29 -15.53
C ILE A 119 -6.94 -14.07 -16.33
N LYS A 120 -7.97 -13.48 -15.72
CA LYS A 120 -9.21 -13.15 -16.42
C LYS A 120 -8.94 -12.14 -17.53
N HIS A 121 -8.23 -11.05 -17.24
CA HIS A 121 -7.87 -10.05 -18.25
C HIS A 121 -7.09 -10.66 -19.42
N LEU A 122 -6.14 -11.55 -19.14
CA LEU A 122 -5.41 -12.27 -20.20
C LEU A 122 -6.33 -13.12 -21.09
N LYS A 123 -7.32 -13.81 -20.49
CA LYS A 123 -8.30 -14.59 -21.25
C LYS A 123 -9.19 -13.70 -22.11
N ASP A 124 -9.72 -12.63 -21.54
CA ASP A 124 -10.57 -11.67 -22.25
C ASP A 124 -9.84 -11.07 -23.45
N ILE A 125 -8.55 -10.73 -23.29
CA ILE A 125 -7.70 -10.24 -24.39
C ILE A 125 -7.54 -11.31 -25.47
N CYS A 126 -7.23 -12.55 -25.10
CA CYS A 126 -7.07 -13.65 -26.06
C CYS A 126 -8.36 -13.96 -26.82
N GLU A 127 -9.51 -14.00 -26.16
CA GLU A 127 -10.81 -14.27 -26.80
C GLU A 127 -11.14 -13.21 -27.86
N VAL A 128 -11.00 -11.92 -27.51
CA VAL A 128 -11.26 -10.81 -28.44
C VAL A 128 -10.24 -10.78 -29.58
N CYS A 129 -8.96 -11.04 -29.30
CA CYS A 129 -7.93 -11.06 -30.35
C CYS A 129 -8.09 -12.23 -31.33
N ILE A 130 -8.63 -13.38 -30.89
CA ILE A 130 -8.86 -14.55 -31.73
C ILE A 130 -10.15 -14.42 -32.57
N GLU A 131 -11.16 -13.67 -32.10
CA GLU A 131 -12.40 -13.42 -32.86
C GLU A 131 -12.25 -12.40 -34.01
N ILE A 132 -11.14 -11.65 -34.06
CA ILE A 132 -10.90 -10.58 -35.05
C ILE A 132 -10.06 -11.06 -36.26
N ASP A 133 -9.48 -12.27 -36.20
CA ASP A 133 -8.79 -12.96 -37.32
C ASP A 133 -9.67 -14.03 -37.98
#